data_AF-A0A920GBI6-F1
#
_entry.id   AF-A0A920GBI6-F1
#
_cell.length_a   1.000
_cell.length_b   1.000
_cell.length_c   1.000
_cell.angle_alpha   90.00
_cell.angle_beta   90.00
_cell.angle_gamma   90.00
#
_symmetry.space_group_name_H-M   'P 1'
#
loop_
_entity.id
_entity.type
_entity.pdbx_description
1 polymer ?
#
loop_
_entity_poly.entity_id
_entity_poly.type
_entity_poly.pdbx_seq_one_letter_code
_entity_poly.pdbx_strand_id
1 'polypeptide(L)'
;MVSLSLLLLIAKEHFIAHRLLNKRINNSQIQDRFICAYVIGYIIPEKFYDYIFPNIKKSEKYDDTNCIISWSTVVEGFKRNREKTPFWKPDGWSIEPMKQKIISTNPFSWTNDDKWHSNEINKSIINKAQNYDFLDRFRKEHTGTKKSIGLTRIQGFNAMLNSESGLVETNGPLIENIQKMKFFNGDLHSLDMMLFWGSLRQNIKDRIDAFI
;
A
#
# COMPACT_ATOMS: atom_id res chain seq x y z
N MET A 1 -21.09 20.55 -19.78
CA MET A 1 -20.49 20.15 -18.50
C MET A 1 -19.96 18.73 -18.70
N VAL A 2 -18.69 18.58 -19.07
CA VAL A 2 -18.11 17.26 -19.33
C VAL A 2 -17.87 16.58 -17.98
N SER A 3 -18.47 15.41 -17.78
CA SER A 3 -18.20 14.55 -16.63
C SER A 3 -16.72 14.16 -16.64
N LEU A 4 -15.90 14.82 -15.81
CA LEU A 4 -14.50 14.42 -15.60
C LEU A 4 -14.52 13.12 -14.78
N SER A 5 -14.45 11.98 -15.47
CA SER A 5 -14.11 10.72 -14.81
C SER A 5 -12.63 10.77 -14.42
N LEU A 6 -12.36 11.20 -13.19
CA LEU A 6 -11.04 11.14 -12.55
C LEU A 6 -10.65 9.68 -12.31
N LEU A 7 -9.45 9.27 -12.72
CA LEU A 7 -8.99 7.91 -12.49
C LEU A 7 -8.09 7.83 -11.25
N LEU A 8 -8.68 7.36 -10.15
CA LEU A 8 -8.00 6.94 -8.94
C LEU A 8 -8.07 5.41 -8.85
N LEU A 9 -6.93 4.73 -8.90
CA LEU A 9 -6.86 3.28 -8.76
C LEU A 9 -6.33 2.92 -7.36
N ILE A 10 -7.10 2.16 -6.60
CA ILE A 10 -6.65 1.54 -5.35
C ILE A 10 -6.66 0.03 -5.55
N ALA A 11 -5.49 -0.59 -5.54
CA ALA A 11 -5.33 -2.02 -5.76
C ALA A 11 -4.44 -2.61 -4.65
N LYS A 12 -5.03 -3.49 -3.82
CA LYS A 12 -4.30 -4.26 -2.80
C LYS A 12 -4.00 -5.66 -3.33
N GLU A 13 -2.77 -6.13 -3.15
CA GLU A 13 -2.35 -7.51 -3.49
C GLU A 13 -2.56 -7.89 -4.98
N HIS A 14 -2.64 -6.91 -5.88
CA HIS A 14 -2.96 -7.17 -7.27
C HIS A 14 -1.72 -7.19 -8.15
N PHE A 15 -1.24 -8.41 -8.44
CA PHE A 15 -0.31 -8.72 -9.53
C PHE A 15 -0.76 -8.13 -10.88
N ILE A 16 -2.07 -7.88 -11.04
CA ILE A 16 -2.69 -7.30 -12.23
C ILE A 16 -2.52 -5.77 -12.29
N ALA A 17 -2.33 -5.08 -11.16
CA ALA A 17 -2.33 -3.62 -11.13
C ALA A 17 -1.24 -3.02 -12.02
N HIS A 18 0.00 -3.52 -11.91
CA HIS A 18 1.11 -3.08 -12.76
C HIS A 18 0.85 -3.30 -14.25
N ARG A 19 0.29 -4.47 -14.59
CA ARG A 19 -0.09 -4.80 -15.96
C ARG A 19 -1.18 -3.88 -16.48
N LEU A 20 -2.18 -3.56 -15.66
CA LEU A 20 -3.27 -2.65 -16.02
C LEU A 20 -2.72 -1.24 -16.26
N LEU A 21 -1.92 -0.72 -15.33
CA LEU A 21 -1.29 0.59 -15.44
C LEU A 21 -0.42 0.69 -16.70
N ASN A 22 0.44 -0.30 -16.94
CA ASN A 22 1.28 -0.33 -18.15
C ASN A 22 0.45 -0.40 -19.44
N LYS A 23 -0.55 -1.29 -19.53
CA LYS A 23 -1.27 -1.55 -20.79
C LYS A 23 -2.40 -0.58 -21.09
N ARG A 24 -2.93 0.14 -20.10
CA ARG A 24 -4.12 0.99 -20.25
C ARG A 24 -3.85 2.45 -19.96
N ILE A 25 -2.90 2.77 -19.08
CA ILE A 25 -2.66 4.15 -18.63
C ILE A 25 -1.39 4.69 -19.25
N ASN A 26 -0.26 4.04 -19.01
CA ASN A 26 1.03 4.50 -19.51
C ASN A 26 1.01 4.64 -21.04
N ASN A 27 1.41 5.81 -21.56
CA ASN A 27 1.39 6.15 -22.99
C ASN A 27 0.01 6.15 -23.65
N SER A 28 -1.06 6.44 -22.90
CA SER A 28 -2.41 6.54 -23.46
C SER A 28 -3.03 7.91 -23.17
N GLN A 29 -4.04 8.29 -23.97
CA GLN A 29 -4.84 9.49 -23.72
C GLN A 29 -5.56 9.48 -22.36
N ILE A 30 -5.71 8.30 -21.72
CA ILE A 30 -6.31 8.21 -20.39
C ILE A 30 -5.36 8.78 -19.33
N GLN A 31 -4.04 8.78 -19.59
CA GLN A 31 -3.03 9.29 -18.68
C GLN A 31 -3.24 10.78 -18.35
N ASP A 32 -3.77 11.57 -19.28
CA ASP A 32 -4.09 12.99 -19.04
C ASP A 32 -5.15 13.19 -17.94
N ARG A 33 -5.88 12.13 -17.57
CA ARG A 33 -6.89 12.10 -16.50
C ARG A 33 -6.46 11.27 -15.29
N PHE A 34 -5.20 10.84 -15.26
CA PHE A 34 -4.66 9.97 -14.22
C PHE A 34 -4.08 10.79 -13.06
N ILE A 35 -4.76 10.76 -11.92
CA ILE A 35 -4.27 11.43 -10.70
C ILE A 35 -3.10 10.63 -10.14
N CYS A 36 -3.36 9.40 -9.70
CA CYS A 36 -2.36 8.51 -9.14
C CYS A 36 -2.92 7.09 -8.99
N ALA A 37 -2.03 6.14 -8.72
CA ALA A 37 -2.39 4.76 -8.37
C ALA A 37 -1.77 4.35 -7.04
N TYR A 38 -2.62 3.90 -6.12
CA TYR A 38 -2.22 3.25 -4.87
C TYR A 38 -2.13 1.74 -5.10
N VAL A 39 -0.92 1.25 -5.32
CA VAL A 39 -0.62 -0.17 -5.57
C VAL A 39 0.05 -0.77 -4.34
N ILE A 40 -0.77 -1.18 -3.37
CA ILE A 40 -0.35 -1.44 -1.98
C ILE A 40 -0.16 -2.94 -1.73
N GLY A 41 0.90 -3.29 -0.99
CA GLY A 41 1.13 -4.63 -0.46
C GLY A 41 1.73 -5.65 -1.44
N TYR A 42 1.94 -5.28 -2.71
CA TYR A 42 2.62 -6.14 -3.69
C TYR A 42 3.93 -5.49 -4.13
N ILE A 43 4.97 -6.31 -4.35
CA ILE A 43 6.32 -5.80 -4.63
C ILE A 43 6.41 -5.10 -5.99
N ILE A 44 7.17 -4.01 -6.02
CA ILE A 44 7.58 -3.33 -7.25
C ILE A 44 9.09 -3.13 -7.16
N PRO A 45 9.91 -4.06 -7.68
CA PRO A 45 11.35 -3.94 -7.62
C PRO A 45 11.82 -2.65 -8.30
N GLU A 46 12.68 -1.89 -7.62
CA GLU A 46 13.16 -0.60 -8.11
C GLU A 46 13.82 -0.71 -9.48
N LYS A 47 14.60 -1.78 -9.69
CA LYS A 47 15.30 -2.11 -10.94
C LYS A 47 14.40 -2.24 -12.18
N PHE A 48 13.10 -2.47 -12.00
CA PHE A 48 12.16 -2.61 -13.12
C PHE A 48 11.22 -1.41 -13.29
N TYR A 49 11.27 -0.43 -12.38
CA TYR A 49 10.25 0.60 -12.34
C TYR A 49 10.15 1.35 -13.67
N ASP A 50 11.26 1.90 -14.16
CA ASP A 50 11.28 2.71 -15.39
C ASP A 50 11.00 1.89 -16.66
N TYR A 51 11.35 0.60 -16.64
CA TYR A 51 11.02 -0.32 -17.73
C TYR A 51 9.52 -0.63 -17.80
N ILE A 52 8.83 -0.72 -16.64
CA ILE A 52 7.38 -1.00 -16.60
C ILE A 52 6.57 0.30 -16.73
N PHE A 53 7.06 1.42 -16.20
CA PHE A 53 6.34 2.69 -16.09
C PHE A 53 7.17 3.88 -16.61
N PRO A 54 7.57 3.90 -17.89
CA PRO A 54 8.46 4.93 -18.41
C PRO A 54 7.89 6.36 -18.31
N ASN A 55 6.56 6.52 -18.22
CA ASN A 55 5.92 7.83 -18.19
C ASN A 55 5.07 8.09 -16.94
N ILE A 56 5.14 7.23 -15.91
CA ILE A 56 4.43 7.43 -14.64
C ILE A 56 5.47 7.50 -13.51
N LYS A 57 5.57 8.64 -12.82
CA LYS A 57 6.61 8.85 -11.80
C LYS A 57 6.33 8.06 -10.51
N LYS A 58 7.40 7.76 -9.77
CA LYS A 58 7.30 7.35 -8.36
C LYS A 58 6.78 8.54 -7.55
N SER A 59 5.91 8.31 -6.56
CA SER A 59 5.54 9.38 -5.64
C SER A 59 6.71 9.74 -4.72
N GLU A 60 6.97 11.03 -4.55
CA GLU A 60 8.01 11.60 -3.69
C GLU A 60 7.45 12.63 -2.71
N LYS A 61 6.26 13.17 -2.99
CA LYS A 61 5.56 14.18 -2.19
C LYS A 61 4.07 13.86 -2.07
N TYR A 62 3.41 14.55 -1.13
CA TYR A 62 2.00 14.34 -0.80
C TYR A 62 1.04 14.71 -1.94
N ASP A 63 1.41 15.67 -2.79
CA ASP A 63 0.59 16.26 -3.84
C ASP A 63 0.97 15.82 -5.26
N ASP A 64 1.89 14.85 -5.40
CA ASP A 64 2.28 14.36 -6.72
C ASP A 64 1.08 13.80 -7.51
N THR A 65 0.90 14.26 -8.74
CA THR A 65 -0.03 13.68 -9.72
C THR A 65 0.71 12.89 -10.79
N ASN A 66 0.00 12.13 -11.63
CA ASN A 66 0.56 11.17 -12.59
C ASN A 66 1.63 10.25 -11.97
N CYS A 67 1.33 9.69 -10.79
CA CYS A 67 2.30 8.92 -10.01
C CYS A 67 1.78 7.58 -9.49
N ILE A 68 2.70 6.68 -9.12
CA ILE A 68 2.42 5.45 -8.39
C ILE A 68 2.88 5.60 -6.94
N ILE A 69 1.98 5.25 -6.03
CA ILE A 69 2.22 5.10 -4.60
C ILE A 69 2.18 3.62 -4.28
N SER A 70 3.19 3.13 -3.57
CA SER A 70 3.22 1.76 -3.07
C SER A 70 3.82 1.74 -1.68
N TRP A 71 3.49 0.74 -0.89
CA TRP A 71 4.22 0.39 0.32
C TRP A 71 3.95 -1.06 0.71
N SER A 72 4.85 -1.60 1.52
CA SER A 72 4.68 -2.87 2.21
C SER A 72 5.21 -2.71 3.62
N THR A 73 4.31 -2.89 4.59
CA THR A 73 4.60 -2.60 5.99
C THR A 73 5.16 -3.81 6.71
N VAL A 74 6.14 -3.57 7.57
CA VAL A 74 6.76 -4.57 8.44
C VAL A 74 7.07 -3.96 9.81
N VAL A 75 7.33 -4.81 10.80
CA VAL A 75 7.90 -4.36 12.09
C VAL A 75 9.37 -3.97 11.88
N GLU A 76 9.84 -3.00 12.66
CA GLU A 76 11.26 -2.62 12.72
C GLU A 76 12.19 -3.84 12.75
N GLY A 77 13.19 -3.85 11.86
CA GLY A 77 14.19 -4.91 11.75
C GLY A 77 13.70 -6.24 11.15
N PHE A 78 12.45 -6.34 10.68
CA PHE A 78 11.94 -7.58 10.09
C PHE A 78 12.67 -7.94 8.80
N LYS A 79 13.10 -9.21 8.69
CA LYS A 79 13.74 -9.76 7.50
C LYS A 79 12.78 -10.69 6.77
N ARG A 80 12.43 -10.34 5.53
CA ARG A 80 11.58 -11.17 4.66
C ARG A 80 12.16 -12.58 4.53
N ASN A 81 11.33 -13.58 4.84
CA ASN A 81 11.64 -15.00 4.75
C ASN A 81 11.20 -15.63 3.42
N ARG A 82 10.24 -15.03 2.71
CA ARG A 82 9.78 -15.50 1.39
C ARG A 82 10.91 -15.33 0.37
N GLU A 83 11.17 -16.36 -0.43
CA GLU A 83 12.24 -16.28 -1.42
C GLU A 83 11.77 -15.62 -2.72
N LYS A 84 10.60 -15.98 -3.24
CA LYS A 84 10.17 -15.63 -4.60
C LYS A 84 8.66 -15.35 -4.72
N THR A 85 8.28 -14.54 -5.71
CA THR A 85 6.89 -14.28 -6.09
C THR A 85 6.74 -14.22 -7.62
N PRO A 86 5.61 -14.65 -8.20
CA PRO A 86 5.26 -14.31 -9.58
C PRO A 86 5.29 -12.80 -9.74
N PHE A 87 5.78 -12.31 -10.87
CA PHE A 87 5.89 -10.89 -11.22
C PHE A 87 5.68 -10.70 -12.72
N TRP A 88 4.89 -9.68 -13.09
CA TRP A 88 4.59 -9.38 -14.49
C TRP A 88 5.52 -8.28 -15.01
N LYS A 89 6.02 -8.48 -16.23
CA LYS A 89 6.77 -7.51 -17.02
C LYS A 89 6.13 -7.40 -18.43
N PRO A 90 6.40 -6.33 -19.21
CA PRO A 90 5.97 -6.23 -20.60
C PRO A 90 6.24 -7.50 -21.43
N ASP A 91 7.39 -8.14 -21.24
CA ASP A 91 7.77 -9.38 -21.93
C ASP A 91 7.05 -10.64 -21.44
N GLY A 92 6.31 -10.57 -20.31
CA GLY A 92 5.53 -11.68 -19.78
C GLY A 92 5.66 -11.90 -18.28
N TRP A 93 5.18 -13.06 -17.82
CA TRP A 93 5.26 -13.48 -16.42
C TRP A 93 6.62 -14.11 -16.12
N SER A 94 7.17 -13.75 -14.97
CA SER A 94 8.41 -14.33 -14.43
C SER A 94 8.28 -14.57 -12.93
N ILE A 95 9.34 -15.09 -12.33
CA ILE A 95 9.49 -15.22 -10.89
C ILE A 95 10.58 -14.25 -10.42
N GLU A 96 10.28 -13.40 -9.44
CA GLU A 96 11.24 -12.43 -8.90
C GLU A 96 11.55 -12.71 -7.43
N PRO A 97 12.80 -12.46 -6.98
CA PRO A 97 13.16 -12.60 -5.58
C PRO A 97 12.44 -11.55 -4.73
N MET A 98 12.02 -11.91 -3.52
CA MET A 98 11.40 -10.96 -2.59
C MET A 98 12.43 -10.14 -1.81
N LYS A 99 13.69 -10.63 -1.75
CA LYS A 99 14.86 -9.99 -1.12
C LYS A 99 15.54 -9.04 -2.11
N GLN A 100 14.83 -8.01 -2.52
CA GLN A 100 15.37 -6.93 -3.34
C GLN A 100 14.67 -5.63 -2.96
N LYS A 101 15.34 -4.51 -3.21
CA LYS A 101 14.77 -3.19 -2.95
C LYS A 101 13.51 -2.97 -3.79
N ILE A 102 12.43 -2.58 -3.11
CA ILE A 102 11.17 -2.19 -3.75
C ILE A 102 11.02 -0.68 -3.73
N ILE A 103 10.26 -0.12 -4.67
CA ILE A 103 9.78 1.26 -4.52
C ILE A 103 8.71 1.30 -3.42
N SER A 104 8.72 2.36 -2.62
CA SER A 104 7.68 2.61 -1.63
C SER A 104 7.65 4.09 -1.25
N THR A 105 6.54 4.51 -0.68
CA THR A 105 6.30 5.85 -0.14
C THR A 105 5.79 5.71 1.29
N ASN A 106 6.39 6.43 2.24
CA ASN A 106 5.97 6.37 3.63
C ASN A 106 4.58 7.02 3.79
N PRO A 107 3.53 6.31 4.23
CA PRO A 107 2.19 6.89 4.30
C PRO A 107 2.00 7.95 5.39
N PHE A 108 2.98 8.13 6.29
CA PHE A 108 2.93 9.17 7.33
C PHE A 108 3.45 10.52 6.85
N SER A 109 4.53 10.54 6.08
CA SER A 109 5.16 11.77 5.57
C SER A 109 4.87 12.03 4.10
N TRP A 110 4.49 11.00 3.34
CA TRP A 110 4.43 10.98 1.88
C TRP A 110 5.76 11.27 1.19
N THR A 111 6.86 11.23 1.95
CA THR A 111 8.24 11.33 1.48
C THR A 111 8.89 9.94 1.46
N ASN A 112 10.08 9.87 0.83
CA ASN A 112 10.86 8.64 0.71
C ASN A 112 12.17 8.72 1.51
N ASP A 113 12.20 9.50 2.59
CA ASP A 113 13.34 9.57 3.49
C ASP A 113 13.34 8.41 4.50
N ASP A 114 14.51 8.16 5.08
CA ASP A 114 14.78 7.11 6.05
C ASP A 114 14.67 7.60 7.50
N LYS A 115 13.75 8.54 7.76
CA LYS A 115 13.46 9.04 9.10
C LYS A 115 12.18 8.44 9.67
N TRP A 116 12.13 8.34 10.98
CA TRP A 116 10.91 7.99 11.70
C TRP A 116 9.93 9.17 11.67
N HIS A 117 8.73 8.91 11.17
CA HIS A 117 7.63 9.86 11.18
C HIS A 117 6.49 9.34 12.03
N SER A 118 5.68 10.26 12.55
CA SER A 118 4.37 10.01 13.13
C SER A 118 3.35 10.90 12.43
N ASN A 119 2.07 10.54 12.50
CA ASN A 119 1.02 11.32 11.86
C ASN A 119 -0.24 11.36 12.73
N GLU A 120 -0.55 12.53 13.28
CA GLU A 120 -1.69 12.73 14.19
C GLU A 120 -3.06 12.65 13.48
N ILE A 121 -3.09 12.95 12.19
CA ILE A 121 -4.28 12.82 11.34
C ILE A 121 -4.61 11.35 11.12
N ASN A 122 -3.59 10.47 11.15
CA ASN A 122 -3.82 9.06 10.96
C ASN A 122 -4.81 8.51 11.99
N LYS A 123 -5.64 7.58 11.51
CA LYS A 123 -6.64 6.84 12.28
C LYS A 123 -6.60 5.39 11.85
N SER A 124 -5.84 4.57 12.58
CA SER A 124 -5.79 3.13 12.33
C SER A 124 -7.13 2.48 12.64
N ILE A 125 -7.57 1.60 11.75
CA ILE A 125 -8.87 0.94 11.83
C ILE A 125 -8.75 -0.57 12.03
N ILE A 126 -9.83 -1.18 12.53
CA ILE A 126 -10.03 -2.61 12.57
C ILE A 126 -11.33 -2.98 11.86
N ASN A 127 -11.32 -4.11 11.16
CA ASN A 127 -12.55 -4.71 10.65
C ASN A 127 -13.33 -5.33 11.80
N LYS A 128 -14.60 -4.96 11.92
CA LYS A 128 -15.54 -5.52 12.88
C LYS A 128 -16.59 -6.30 12.11
N ALA A 129 -16.83 -7.52 12.53
CA ALA A 129 -17.96 -8.31 12.09
C ALA A 129 -18.39 -9.20 13.24
N GLN A 130 -19.69 -9.27 13.50
CA GLN A 130 -20.22 -10.16 14.53
C GLN A 130 -19.93 -11.61 14.13
N ASN A 131 -19.42 -12.42 15.06
CA ASN A 131 -19.14 -13.84 14.85
C ASN A 131 -18.23 -14.15 13.64
N TYR A 132 -17.43 -13.19 13.16
CA TYR A 132 -16.52 -13.45 12.04
C TYR A 132 -15.27 -14.16 12.54
N ASP A 133 -15.13 -15.42 12.16
CA ASP A 133 -13.93 -16.21 12.39
C ASP A 133 -12.90 -15.90 11.29
N PHE A 134 -11.85 -15.15 11.63
CA PHE A 134 -10.75 -14.84 10.69
C PHE A 134 -9.97 -16.10 10.26
N LEU A 135 -10.08 -17.20 11.01
CA LEU A 135 -9.35 -18.45 10.76
C LEU A 135 -10.11 -19.39 9.81
N ASP A 136 -11.42 -19.23 9.67
CA ASP A 136 -12.25 -20.06 8.79
C ASP A 136 -13.05 -19.22 7.79
N ARG A 137 -12.40 -18.90 6.68
CA ARG A 137 -12.94 -18.05 5.62
C ARG A 137 -14.01 -18.73 4.76
N PHE A 138 -14.26 -20.03 4.95
CA PHE A 138 -15.22 -20.81 4.17
C PHE A 138 -16.46 -21.23 4.96
N ARG A 139 -16.58 -20.88 6.26
CA ARG A 139 -17.82 -21.14 7.02
C ARG A 139 -19.01 -20.50 6.36
N LYS A 140 -20.05 -21.30 6.15
CA LYS A 140 -21.33 -20.84 5.60
C LYS A 140 -22.16 -20.11 6.65
N GLU A 141 -22.00 -20.46 7.93
CA GLU A 141 -22.79 -19.90 9.05
C GLU A 141 -22.66 -18.37 9.25
N HIS A 142 -21.66 -17.73 8.64
CA HIS A 142 -21.39 -16.29 8.78
C HIS A 142 -21.33 -15.54 7.45
N THR A 143 -21.77 -16.17 6.35
CA THR A 143 -21.93 -15.47 5.07
C THR A 143 -23.08 -14.47 5.18
N GLY A 144 -22.80 -13.18 4.96
CA GLY A 144 -23.80 -12.11 5.02
C GLY A 144 -23.74 -11.24 6.28
N THR A 145 -22.84 -11.52 7.23
CA THR A 145 -22.71 -10.67 8.42
C THR A 145 -22.30 -9.24 8.05
N LYS A 146 -22.99 -8.25 8.62
CA LYS A 146 -22.68 -6.83 8.44
C LYS A 146 -21.25 -6.56 8.91
N LYS A 147 -20.40 -6.17 7.96
CA LYS A 147 -19.05 -5.69 8.22
C LYS A 147 -19.10 -4.20 8.53
N SER A 148 -18.29 -3.77 9.49
CA SER A 148 -18.05 -2.37 9.77
C SER A 148 -16.56 -2.15 10.04
N ILE A 149 -16.14 -0.90 10.01
CA ILE A 149 -14.82 -0.51 10.47
C ILE A 149 -14.97 0.25 11.79
N GLY A 150 -14.01 0.09 12.69
CA GLY A 150 -13.89 0.93 13.88
C GLY A 150 -12.44 1.32 14.11
N LEU A 151 -12.20 2.27 15.01
CA LEU A 151 -10.83 2.61 15.41
C LEU A 151 -10.20 1.47 16.22
N THR A 152 -8.91 1.25 16.02
CA THR A 152 -8.12 0.46 16.97
C THR A 152 -8.06 1.19 18.32
N ARG A 153 -8.06 0.44 19.42
CA ARG A 153 -7.99 1.04 20.77
C ARG A 153 -6.70 1.82 21.00
N ILE A 154 -5.60 1.32 20.44
CA ILE A 154 -4.29 1.97 20.44
C ILE A 154 -4.07 2.56 19.05
N GLN A 155 -3.58 3.80 18.98
CA GLN A 155 -3.37 4.52 17.71
C GLN A 155 -1.90 4.89 17.46
N GLY A 156 -1.11 5.04 18.52
CA GLY A 156 0.27 5.54 18.42
C GLY A 156 1.22 4.50 17.82
N PHE A 157 1.92 4.90 16.75
CA PHE A 157 3.08 4.23 16.18
C PHE A 157 3.84 5.20 15.27
N ASN A 158 5.06 4.82 14.88
CA ASN A 158 5.87 5.53 13.89
C ASN A 158 6.10 4.67 12.66
N ALA A 159 6.44 5.31 11.54
CA ALA A 159 6.78 4.66 10.28
C ALA A 159 8.01 5.31 9.65
N MET A 160 8.90 4.49 9.09
CA MET A 160 10.12 4.89 8.38
C MET A 160 10.26 4.07 7.10
N LEU A 161 10.82 4.66 6.04
CA LEU A 161 11.20 3.89 4.86
C LEU A 161 12.63 3.33 5.04
N ASN A 162 12.79 2.01 5.03
CA ASN A 162 14.11 1.38 5.07
C ASN A 162 14.82 1.58 3.72
N SER A 163 15.98 2.26 3.73
CA SER A 163 16.69 2.67 2.51
C SER A 163 17.30 1.51 1.70
N GLU A 164 17.58 0.37 2.34
CA GLU A 164 18.14 -0.83 1.70
C GLU A 164 17.05 -1.69 1.05
N SER A 165 15.96 -1.94 1.76
CA SER A 165 14.89 -2.86 1.34
C SER A 165 13.71 -2.17 0.67
N GLY A 166 13.50 -0.88 0.93
CA GLY A 166 12.30 -0.15 0.54
C GLY A 166 11.04 -0.54 1.33
N LEU A 167 11.17 -1.27 2.43
CA LEU A 167 10.03 -1.61 3.29
C LEU A 167 9.66 -0.44 4.20
N VAL A 168 8.37 -0.31 4.51
CA VAL A 168 7.92 0.62 5.54
C VAL A 168 8.02 -0.08 6.89
N GLU A 169 9.06 0.25 7.65
CA GLU A 169 9.26 -0.25 9.00
C GLU A 169 8.41 0.54 9.99
N THR A 170 7.87 -0.15 11.00
CA THR A 170 6.98 0.43 11.98
C THR A 170 7.34 -0.01 13.40
N ASN A 171 7.19 0.92 14.36
CA ASN A 171 7.38 0.66 15.78
C ASN A 171 6.40 1.47 16.64
N GLY A 172 6.34 1.14 17.93
CA GLY A 172 5.50 1.83 18.91
C GLY A 172 4.25 1.06 19.36
N PRO A 173 3.42 1.66 20.24
CA PRO A 173 2.43 0.94 21.04
C PRO A 173 1.41 0.11 20.24
N LEU A 174 0.93 0.62 19.11
CA LEU A 174 0.00 -0.14 18.26
C LEU A 174 0.69 -1.38 17.65
N ILE A 175 1.92 -1.21 17.17
CA ILE A 175 2.70 -2.29 16.55
C ILE A 175 3.06 -3.35 17.60
N GLU A 176 3.51 -2.95 18.78
CA GLU A 176 3.74 -3.84 19.92
C GLU A 176 2.48 -4.63 20.31
N ASN A 177 1.30 -4.01 20.23
CA ASN A 177 0.05 -4.71 20.48
C ASN A 177 -0.30 -5.73 19.38
N ILE A 178 -0.01 -5.41 18.12
CA ILE A 178 -0.19 -6.35 16.99
C ILE A 178 0.76 -7.53 17.09
N GLN A 179 2.00 -7.31 17.55
CA GLN A 179 3.00 -8.36 17.74
C GLN A 179 2.55 -9.47 18.70
N LYS A 180 1.57 -9.21 19.58
CA LYS A 180 1.00 -10.19 20.51
C LYS A 180 0.03 -11.18 19.84
N MET A 181 -0.33 -10.98 18.57
CA MET A 181 -1.21 -11.90 17.85
C MET A 181 -0.54 -13.26 17.65
N LYS A 182 -1.33 -14.34 17.80
CA LYS A 182 -0.84 -15.71 17.58
C LYS A 182 -0.36 -15.85 16.12
N PHE A 183 0.80 -16.48 15.94
CA PHE A 183 1.46 -16.69 14.63
C PHE A 183 1.96 -15.41 13.94
N PHE A 184 2.05 -14.29 14.65
CA PHE A 184 2.66 -13.09 14.11
C PHE A 184 4.16 -13.32 13.83
N ASN A 185 4.62 -12.91 12.66
CA ASN A 185 5.99 -13.15 12.20
C ASN A 185 6.80 -11.85 11.94
N GLY A 186 6.18 -10.68 12.05
CA GLY A 186 6.80 -9.38 11.71
C GLY A 186 6.31 -8.76 10.40
N ASP A 187 5.63 -9.53 9.55
CA ASP A 187 5.05 -9.02 8.30
C ASP A 187 3.67 -8.39 8.57
N LEU A 188 3.54 -7.11 8.20
CA LEU A 188 2.33 -6.31 8.41
C LEU A 188 1.61 -5.99 7.09
N HIS A 189 2.00 -6.57 5.94
CA HIS A 189 1.41 -6.25 4.64
C HIS A 189 -0.13 -6.42 4.63
N SER A 190 -0.64 -7.42 5.37
CA SER A 190 -2.07 -7.68 5.45
C SER A 190 -2.84 -6.53 6.13
N LEU A 191 -2.14 -5.71 6.91
CA LEU A 191 -2.65 -4.57 7.67
C LEU A 191 -2.33 -3.21 7.04
N ASP A 192 -1.67 -3.15 5.87
CA ASP A 192 -1.26 -1.88 5.21
C ASP A 192 -2.37 -0.83 5.20
N MET A 193 -3.56 -1.19 4.69
CA MET A 193 -4.71 -0.29 4.63
C MET A 193 -5.26 0.08 6.01
N MET A 194 -5.17 -0.84 6.96
CA MET A 194 -5.75 -0.69 8.30
C MET A 194 -4.90 0.24 9.15
N LEU A 195 -3.57 0.11 9.06
CA LEU A 195 -2.60 0.92 9.80
C LEU A 195 -2.67 2.38 9.36
N PHE A 196 -2.77 2.64 8.05
CA PHE A 196 -2.62 3.98 7.47
C PHE A 196 -3.92 4.61 6.96
N TRP A 197 -5.08 4.11 7.40
CA TRP A 197 -6.38 4.51 6.85
C TRP A 197 -6.65 6.02 6.89
N GLY A 198 -6.35 6.68 8.01
CA GLY A 198 -6.57 8.12 8.14
C GLY A 198 -5.67 8.93 7.21
N SER A 199 -4.38 8.61 7.19
CA SER A 199 -3.41 9.27 6.30
C SER A 199 -3.78 9.07 4.84
N LEU A 200 -4.09 7.84 4.42
CA LEU A 200 -4.50 7.53 3.05
C LEU A 200 -5.71 8.36 2.61
N ARG A 201 -6.73 8.47 3.46
CA ARG A 201 -7.92 9.27 3.14
C ARG A 201 -7.62 10.75 2.98
N GLN A 202 -6.70 11.29 3.77
CA GLN A 202 -6.27 12.68 3.62
C GLN A 202 -5.51 12.85 2.30
N ASN A 203 -4.56 11.97 2.01
CA ASN A 203 -3.74 12.08 0.80
C ASN A 203 -4.53 11.91 -0.50
N ILE A 204 -5.58 11.09 -0.49
CA ILE A 204 -6.53 11.02 -1.61
C ILE A 204 -7.16 12.39 -1.88
N LYS A 205 -7.55 13.14 -0.84
CA LYS A 205 -8.09 14.50 -1.01
C LYS A 205 -7.01 15.44 -1.54
N ASP A 206 -5.84 15.45 -0.91
CA ASP A 206 -4.75 16.35 -1.28
C ASP A 206 -4.37 16.20 -2.76
N ARG A 207 -4.33 14.97 -3.29
CA ARG A 207 -4.01 14.71 -4.71
C ARG A 207 -5.15 14.99 -5.67
N ILE A 208 -6.41 14.84 -5.22
CA ILE A 208 -7.57 15.28 -6.02
C ILE A 208 -7.52 16.80 -6.14
N ASP A 209 -7.28 17.50 -5.03
CA ASP A 209 -7.19 18.96 -4.98
C ASP A 209 -5.99 19.48 -5.78
N ALA A 210 -4.87 18.77 -5.80
CA ALA A 210 -3.71 19.12 -6.63
C ALA A 210 -3.91 18.87 -8.14
N PHE A 211 -4.91 18.07 -8.52
CA PHE A 211 -5.19 17.73 -9.92
C PHE A 211 -6.25 18.65 -10.56
N ILE A 212 -7.21 19.15 -9.78
CA ILE A 212 -8.32 20.01 -10.23
C ILE A 212 -7.87 21.47 -10.34
#